data_AF-A0A1Y6FIW1-F1
#
_entry.id   AF-A0A1Y6FIW1-F1
#
_cell.length_a   1.000
_cell.length_b   1.000
_cell.length_c   1.000
_cell.angle_alpha   90.00
_cell.angle_beta   90.00
_cell.angle_gamma   90.00
#
_symmetry.space_group_name_H-M   'P 1'
#
loop_
_entity.id
_entity.type
_entity.pdbx_description
1 polymer ?
#
loop_
_entity_poly.entity_id
_entity_poly.type
_entity_poly.pdbx_seq_one_letter_code
_entity_poly.pdbx_strand_id
1 'polypeptide(L)' 'MVGVFALAVAGLGLFLAGVAFAGGGDRGLGIALMIGGLMGQALALKQLRALRNNAPSRDELAGAGQGERGDL' A
#
# COMPACT_ATOMS: atom_id res chain seq x y z
N MET A 1 -2.33 2.14 8.61
CA MET A 1 -1.27 2.66 7.71
C MET A 1 -0.07 1.72 7.60
N VAL A 2 0.46 1.17 8.72
CA VAL A 2 1.65 0.27 8.73
C VAL A 2 1.52 -0.95 7.78
N GLY A 3 0.36 -1.59 7.70
CA GLY A 3 0.15 -2.76 6.82
C GLY A 3 0.28 -2.46 5.32
N VAL A 4 -0.07 -1.25 4.87
CA VAL A 4 0.03 -0.88 3.44
C VAL A 4 1.48 -0.61 3.05
N PHE A 5 2.27 -0.02 3.96
CA PHE A 5 3.70 0.14 3.78
C PHE A 5 4.43 -1.21 3.75
N ALA A 6 4.08 -2.14 4.65
CA ALA A 6 4.63 -3.49 4.64
C ALA A 6 4.34 -4.22 3.33
N LEU A 7 3.11 -4.08 2.79
CA LEU A 7 2.71 -4.66 1.52
C LEU A 7 3.47 -4.04 0.33
N ALA A 8 3.71 -2.73 0.34
CA ALA A 8 4.48 -2.05 -0.69
C ALA A 8 5.96 -2.49 -0.70
N VAL A 9 6.58 -2.62 0.48
CA VAL A 9 7.97 -3.09 0.61
C VAL A 9 8.10 -4.56 0.22
N ALA A 10 7.16 -5.41 0.64
CA ALA A 10 7.12 -6.81 0.24
C ALA A 10 6.93 -6.96 -1.29
N GLY A 11 6.04 -6.18 -1.90
CA GLY A 11 5.84 -6.16 -3.34
C GLY A 11 7.06 -5.69 -4.12
N LEU A 12 7.82 -4.73 -3.59
CA LEU A 12 9.10 -4.28 -4.17
C LEU A 12 10.17 -5.37 -4.07
N GLY A 13 10.28 -6.04 -2.92
CA GLY A 13 11.21 -7.17 -2.73
C GLY A 13 10.92 -8.33 -3.70
N LEU A 14 9.64 -8.68 -3.87
CA LEU A 14 9.22 -9.73 -4.80
C LEU A 14 9.50 -9.35 -6.26
N PHE A 15 9.29 -8.07 -6.61
CA PHE A 15 9.61 -7.55 -7.95
C PHE A 15 11.12 -7.64 -8.24
N LEU A 16 11.96 -7.19 -7.31
CA LEU A 16 13.42 -7.23 -7.45
C LEU A 16 13.95 -8.67 -7.51
N ALA A 17 13.36 -9.60 -6.74
CA ALA A 17 13.66 -11.02 -6.87
C ALA A 17 13.31 -11.55 -8.28
N GLY A 18 12.20 -11.08 -8.87
CA GLY A 18 11.84 -11.37 -10.25
C GLY A 18 12.83 -10.83 -11.28
N VAL A 19 13.36 -9.61 -11.08
CA VAL A 19 14.42 -9.03 -11.94
C VAL A 19 15.67 -9.91 -11.93
N ALA A 20 16.11 -10.34 -10.75
CA ALA A 20 17.30 -11.18 -10.61
C ALA A 20 17.13 -12.53 -11.34
N PHE A 21 15.96 -13.16 -11.21
CA PHE A 21 15.66 -14.41 -11.92
C PHE A 21 15.52 -14.22 -13.44
N ALA A 22 14.90 -13.12 -13.88
CA ALA A 22 14.75 -12.82 -15.31
C ALA A 22 16.10 -12.57 -15.99
N GLY A 23 17.05 -11.96 -15.28
CA GLY A 23 18.42 -11.75 -15.76
C GLY A 23 19.30 -13.01 -15.72
N GLY A 24 19.01 -13.95 -14.81
CA GLY A 24 19.84 -15.15 -14.58
C GLY A 24 19.60 -16.31 -15.53
N GLY A 25 18.54 -16.29 -16.35
CA GLY A 25 18.28 -17.31 -17.37
C GLY A 25 16.82 -17.78 -17.42
N ASP A 26 16.10 -17.75 -16.30
CA ASP A 26 14.69 -18.16 -16.20
C ASP A 26 13.74 -16.97 -16.31
N ARG A 27 13.62 -16.47 -17.55
CA ARG A 27 12.77 -15.31 -17.89
C ARG A 27 11.31 -15.52 -17.49
N GLY A 28 10.76 -16.74 -17.66
CA GLY A 28 9.37 -17.03 -17.33
C GLY A 28 9.06 -16.85 -15.84
N LEU A 29 9.91 -17.40 -14.98
CA LEU A 29 9.77 -17.33 -13.53
C LEU A 29 10.02 -15.90 -13.02
N GLY A 30 11.01 -15.22 -13.59
CA GLY A 30 11.30 -13.81 -13.27
C GLY A 30 10.15 -12.87 -13.64
N ILE A 31 9.55 -13.03 -14.82
CA ILE A 31 8.39 -12.25 -15.24
C ILE A 31 7.18 -12.53 -14.34
N ALA A 32 6.93 -13.79 -13.97
CA ALA A 32 5.83 -14.14 -13.07
C ALA A 32 5.98 -13.46 -11.69
N LEU A 33 7.20 -13.46 -11.14
CA LEU A 33 7.52 -12.77 -9.88
C LEU A 33 7.36 -11.25 -9.99
N MET A 34 7.80 -10.65 -11.10
CA MET A 34 7.59 -9.22 -11.38
C MET A 34 6.10 -8.86 -11.42
N ILE A 35 5.30 -9.63 -12.15
CA ILE A 35 3.85 -9.42 -12.25
C ILE A 35 3.21 -9.55 -10.86
N GLY A 36 3.57 -10.59 -10.11
CA GLY A 36 3.10 -10.79 -8.73
C GLY A 36 3.42 -9.61 -7.81
N GLY A 37 4.65 -9.09 -7.88
CA GLY A 37 5.09 -7.91 -7.13
C GLY A 37 4.30 -6.65 -7.50
N LEU A 38 4.09 -6.41 -8.79
CA LEU A 38 3.28 -5.28 -9.29
C LEU A 38 1.82 -5.38 -8.85
N MET A 39 1.25 -6.58 -8.84
CA MET A 39 -0.12 -6.83 -8.41
C MET A 39 -0.29 -6.53 -6.91
N GLY A 40 0.71 -6.90 -6.09
CA GLY A 40 0.77 -6.53 -4.68
C GLY A 40 0.84 -5.01 -4.46
N GLN A 41 1.64 -4.30 -5.26
CA GLN A 41 1.71 -2.83 -5.22
C GLN A 41 0.38 -2.17 -5.64
N ALA A 42 -0.28 -2.71 -6.67
CA ALA A 42 -1.59 -2.21 -7.12
C ALA A 42 -2.66 -2.37 -6.02
N LEU A 43 -2.63 -3.48 -5.29
CA LEU A 43 -3.54 -3.72 -4.16
C LEU A 43 -3.26 -2.75 -3.00
N ALA A 44 -1.98 -2.49 -2.69
CA ALA A 44 -1.58 -1.51 -1.68
C ALA A 44 -2.08 -0.10 -2.04
N LEU A 45 -1.90 0.32 -3.29
CA LEU A 45 -2.41 1.60 -3.81
C LEU A 45 -3.94 1.69 -3.75
N LYS A 46 -4.64 0.59 -4.06
CA LYS A 46 -6.10 0.52 -3.96
C LYS A 46 -6.57 0.70 -2.51
N GLN A 47 -5.89 0.08 -1.54
CA GLN A 47 -6.20 0.27 -0.12
C GLN A 47 -5.88 1.69 0.36
N LEU A 48 -4.76 2.27 -0.06
CA LEU A 48 -4.42 3.67 0.20
C LEU A 48 -5.49 4.62 -0.35
N ARG A 49 -5.96 4.37 -1.57
CA ARG A 49 -7.02 5.17 -2.20
C ARG A 49 -8.36 5.02 -1.49
N ALA A 50 -8.71 3.81 -1.05
CA ALA A 50 -9.91 3.57 -0.25
C ALA A 50 -9.82 4.28 1.10
N LEU A 51 -8.67 4.22 1.78
CA LEU A 51 -8.43 4.96 3.03
C LEU A 51 -8.49 6.47 2.83
N ARG A 52 -7.98 6.99 1.72
CA ARG A 52 -8.07 8.42 1.38
C ARG A 52 -9.51 8.85 1.15
N ASN A 53 -10.29 8.05 0.44
CA ASN A 53 -11.68 8.37 0.12
C ASN A 53 -12.62 8.21 1.33
N ASN A 54 -12.26 7.37 2.30
CA ASN A 54 -12.96 7.22 3.58
C ASN A 54 -12.24 7.97 4.73
N ALA A 55 -11.26 8.83 4.42
CA ALA A 55 -10.61 9.62 5.44
C ALA A 55 -11.65 10.63 5.95
N PRO A 56 -11.87 10.70 7.29
CA PRO A 56 -12.80 11.67 7.85
C PRO A 56 -12.39 13.06 7.38
N SER A 57 -13.38 13.85 6.97
CA SER A 57 -13.13 15.20 6.47
C SER A 57 -12.43 16.00 7.58
N ARG A 58 -11.53 16.93 7.21
CA ARG A 58 -10.83 17.77 8.21
C ARG A 58 -11.81 18.46 9.17
N ASP A 59 -13.03 18.71 8.72
CA ASP A 59 -14.13 19.28 9.49
C ASP A 59 -14.68 18.32 10.57
N GLU A 60 -14.73 17.00 10.32
CA GLU A 60 -15.09 16.00 11.34
C GLU A 60 -14.00 15.85 12.40
N LEU A 61 -12.74 15.88 11.98
CA LEU A 61 -11.59 15.82 12.90
C LEU A 61 -11.48 17.08 13.77
N ALA A 62 -11.87 18.24 13.24
CA ALA A 62 -11.93 19.50 13.99
C ALA A 62 -13.13 19.52 14.96
N GLY A 63 -14.30 19.01 14.55
CA GLY A 63 -15.49 18.92 15.40
C GLY A 63 -15.34 17.92 16.57
N ALA A 64 -14.66 16.79 16.34
CA ALA A 64 -14.40 15.79 17.37
C ALA A 64 -13.52 16.35 18.53
N GLY A 65 -12.64 17.31 18.26
CA GLY A 65 -11.83 17.98 19.29
C GLY A 65 -12.55 19.12 20.03
N GLN A 66 -13.72 19.56 19.56
CA GLN A 66 -14.48 20.65 20.15
C GLN A 66 -15.63 20.17 21.04
N GLY A 67 -16.15 18.97 20.83
CA GLY A 67 -17.14 18.33 21.69
C GLY A 67 -16.63 18.00 23.11
N GLU A 68 -15.34 17.73 23.28
CA GLU A 68 -14.75 17.45 24.61
C GLU A 68 -14.40 18.70 25.42
N ARG A 69 -14.47 19.91 24.83
CA ARG A 69 -14.09 21.17 25.49
C ARG A 69 -15.28 22.05 25.88
N GLY A 70 -16.51 21.60 25.64
CA GLY A 70 -17.73 22.35 25.93
C GLY A 70 -18.39 22.09 27.29
N ASP A 71 -17.94 21.07 28.03
CA ASP A 71 -18.59 20.57 29.26
C ASP A 71 -17.71 20.67 30.53
N LEU A 72 -16.81 21.66 30.61
CA LEU A 72 -16.09 22.05 31.84
C LEU A 72 -16.30 23.54 32.13
#